data_AF-A0A914T0W9-F1
#
_entry.id   AF-A0A914T0W9-F1
#
_cell.length_a   1.000
_cell.length_b   1.000
_cell.length_c   1.000
_cell.angle_alpha   90.00
_cell.angle_beta   90.00
_cell.angle_gamma   90.00
#
_symmetry.space_group_name_H-M   'P 1'
#
loop_
_entity.id
_entity.type
_entity.pdbx_description
1 polymer ?
#
loop_
_entity_poly.entity_id
_entity_poly.type
_entity_poly.pdbx_seq_one_letter_code
_entity_poly.pdbx_strand_id
1 'polypeptide(L)'
;MEDLARFLIMCADGVVRRQAEEFAVQYYFDCLVKEFGNSKKMPYSMEQLQKAYNYAFFIEAIKKNGLGVIPFFLGNINDKTEENVKNAFRDFGTLKVLHLYEDLDKLLCGELKDIFDQFGLIKL
;
A
#
# COMPACT_ATOMS: atom_id res chain seq x y z
N MET A 1 -9.40 -4.36 -5.91
CA MET A 1 -8.66 -3.58 -4.90
C MET A 1 -7.19 -3.94 -4.82
N GLU A 2 -6.83 -5.23 -4.88
CA GLU A 2 -5.43 -5.65 -4.80
C GLU A 2 -4.51 -5.00 -5.85
N ASP A 3 -4.96 -4.85 -7.11
CA ASP A 3 -4.11 -4.24 -8.14
C ASP A 3 -3.83 -2.76 -7.88
N LEU A 4 -4.83 -2.00 -7.38
CA LEU A 4 -4.65 -0.60 -7.00
C LEU A 4 -3.68 -0.46 -5.81
N ALA A 5 -3.83 -1.32 -4.80
CA ALA A 5 -2.90 -1.41 -3.69
C ALA A 5 -1.48 -1.79 -4.17
N ARG A 6 -1.36 -2.76 -5.08
CA ARG A 6 -0.08 -3.18 -5.67
C ARG A 6 0.58 -2.10 -6.52
N PHE A 7 -0.21 -1.21 -7.13
CA PHE A 7 0.30 -0.07 -7.88
C PHE A 7 0.82 1.00 -6.91
N LEU A 8 0.02 1.42 -5.94
CA LEU A 8 0.40 2.48 -4.99
C LEU A 8 1.57 2.06 -4.08
N ILE A 9 1.69 0.78 -3.75
CA ILE A 9 2.85 0.29 -2.97
C ILE A 9 4.17 0.32 -3.74
N MET A 10 4.13 0.49 -5.06
CA MET A 10 5.35 0.69 -5.84
C MET A 10 5.92 2.11 -5.65
N CYS A 11 5.10 3.08 -5.26
CA CYS A 11 5.57 4.42 -4.87
C CYS A 11 6.61 4.31 -3.75
N ALA A 12 7.71 5.01 -3.92
CA ALA A 12 8.79 5.02 -2.95
C ALA A 12 8.62 6.09 -1.88
N ASP A 13 7.96 7.19 -2.24
CA ASP A 13 7.63 8.26 -1.33
C ASP A 13 6.24 8.02 -0.74
N GLY A 14 6.19 7.81 0.58
CA GLY A 14 4.95 7.58 1.31
C GLY A 14 4.08 8.83 1.41
N VAL A 15 4.64 10.04 1.36
CA VAL A 15 3.88 11.29 1.34
C VAL A 15 3.15 11.45 0.02
N VAL A 16 3.87 11.29 -1.10
CA VAL A 16 3.27 11.34 -2.44
C VAL A 16 2.23 10.24 -2.60
N ARG A 17 2.51 9.03 -2.12
CA ARG A 17 1.54 7.92 -2.16
C ARG A 17 0.26 8.26 -1.40
N ARG A 18 0.36 8.76 -0.16
CA ARG A 18 -0.79 9.15 0.67
C ARG A 18 -1.65 10.23 0.01
N GLN A 19 -1.04 11.19 -0.68
CA GLN A 19 -1.77 12.21 -1.45
C GLN A 19 -2.45 11.63 -2.70
N ALA A 20 -1.77 10.75 -3.41
CA ALA A 20 -2.31 10.12 -4.62
C ALA A 20 -3.38 9.06 -4.32
N GLU A 21 -3.33 8.45 -3.13
CA GLU A 21 -4.25 7.40 -2.70
C GLU A 21 -5.70 7.86 -2.74
N GLU A 22 -6.03 8.97 -2.08
CA GLU A 22 -7.40 9.50 -2.03
C GLU A 22 -7.95 9.72 -3.45
N PHE A 23 -7.15 10.36 -4.31
CA PHE A 23 -7.52 10.59 -5.70
C PHE A 23 -7.70 9.28 -6.47
N ALA A 24 -6.80 8.32 -6.31
CA ALA A 24 -6.83 7.07 -7.06
C ALA A 24 -7.99 6.16 -6.65
N VAL A 25 -8.31 6.07 -5.35
CA VAL A 25 -9.46 5.30 -4.86
C VAL A 25 -10.76 5.98 -5.31
N GLN A 26 -10.84 7.32 -5.25
CA GLN A 26 -12.03 8.05 -5.71
C GLN A 26 -12.23 7.87 -7.22
N TYR A 27 -11.17 8.00 -8.02
CA TYR A 27 -11.22 7.79 -9.45
C TYR A 27 -11.67 6.36 -9.80
N TYR A 28 -11.19 5.36 -9.05
CA TYR A 28 -11.63 3.98 -9.21
C TYR A 28 -13.13 3.82 -8.90
N PHE A 29 -13.62 4.44 -7.82
CA PHE A 29 -15.05 4.44 -7.47
C PHE A 29 -15.90 5.09 -8.56
N ASP A 30 -15.49 6.25 -9.06
CA ASP A 30 -16.23 6.98 -10.11
C ASP A 30 -16.30 6.16 -11.41
N CYS A 31 -15.20 5.47 -11.76
CA CYS A 31 -15.19 4.52 -12.88
C CYS A 31 -16.21 3.40 -12.65
N LEU A 32 -16.22 2.79 -11.46
CA LEU A 32 -17.18 1.72 -11.14
C LEU A 32 -18.62 2.20 -11.21
N VAL A 33 -18.93 3.38 -10.66
CA VAL A 33 -20.27 3.98 -10.71
C VAL A 33 -20.70 4.19 -12.16
N LYS A 34 -19.80 4.70 -13.01
CA LYS A 34 -20.05 4.90 -14.43
C LYS A 34 -20.34 3.59 -15.15
N GLU A 35 -19.55 2.54 -14.91
CA GLU A 35 -19.70 1.23 -15.55
C GLU A 35 -20.94 0.46 -15.06
N PHE A 36 -21.32 0.60 -13.79
CA PHE A 36 -22.55 0.01 -13.25
C PHE A 36 -23.84 0.58 -13.87
N GLY A 37 -23.73 1.74 -14.52
CA GLY A 37 -24.81 2.42 -15.21
C GLY A 37 -25.82 3.05 -14.26
N ASN A 38 -26.51 4.08 -14.74
CA ASN A 38 -27.53 4.83 -13.98
C ASN A 38 -28.73 3.98 -13.50
N SER A 39 -28.83 2.72 -13.91
CA SER A 39 -29.99 1.84 -13.65
C SER A 39 -29.81 0.94 -12.42
N LYS A 40 -28.60 0.82 -11.87
CA LYS A 40 -28.34 0.05 -10.65
C LYS A 40 -27.57 0.90 -9.65
N LYS A 41 -28.15 1.07 -8.45
CA LYS A 41 -27.47 1.72 -7.33
C LYS A 41 -26.22 0.91 -6.97
N MET A 42 -25.09 1.61 -6.79
CA MET A 42 -23.83 0.99 -6.38
C MET A 42 -24.05 0.16 -5.10
N PRO A 43 -23.63 -1.12 -5.05
CA PRO A 43 -23.91 -1.99 -3.92
C PRO A 43 -23.07 -1.69 -2.67
N TYR A 44 -22.08 -0.79 -2.80
CA TYR A 44 -21.21 -0.37 -1.70
C TYR A 44 -20.92 1.13 -1.76
N SER A 45 -20.62 1.71 -0.60
CA SER A 45 -20.22 3.11 -0.46
C SER A 45 -18.73 3.31 -0.74
N MET A 46 -18.34 4.56 -0.96
CA MET A 46 -16.93 4.97 -1.05
C MET A 46 -16.16 4.61 0.23
N GLU A 47 -16.78 4.73 1.40
CA GLU A 47 -16.16 4.34 2.69
C GLU A 47 -15.86 2.83 2.74
N GLN A 48 -16.78 1.99 2.27
CA GLN A 48 -16.56 0.54 2.19
C GLN A 48 -15.45 0.19 1.20
N LEU A 49 -15.38 0.92 0.08
CA LEU A 49 -14.30 0.77 -0.89
C LEU A 49 -12.95 1.17 -0.29
N GLN A 50 -12.88 2.28 0.44
CA GLN A 50 -11.66 2.73 1.14
C GLN A 50 -11.20 1.69 2.17
N LYS A 51 -12.12 1.13 2.97
CA LYS A 51 -11.80 0.03 3.90
C LYS A 51 -11.25 -1.20 3.18
N ALA A 52 -11.85 -1.58 2.05
CA ALA A 52 -11.35 -2.69 1.23
C ALA A 52 -9.97 -2.40 0.61
N TYR A 53 -9.71 -1.15 0.20
CA TYR A 53 -8.40 -0.71 -0.22
C TYR A 53 -7.38 -0.83 0.91
N ASN A 54 -7.68 -0.27 2.09
CA ASN A 54 -6.76 -0.25 3.25
C ASN A 54 -6.38 -1.65 3.70
N TYR A 55 -7.33 -2.58 3.71
CA TYR A 55 -7.05 -3.99 3.96
C TYR A 55 -6.18 -4.62 2.86
N ALA A 56 -6.48 -4.39 1.58
CA ALA A 56 -5.68 -4.91 0.48
C ALA A 56 -4.24 -4.34 0.50
N PHE A 57 -4.09 -3.04 0.80
CA PHE A 57 -2.81 -2.37 0.97
C PHE A 57 -2.00 -3.01 2.10
N PHE A 58 -2.61 -3.23 3.26
CA PHE A 58 -1.97 -3.90 4.39
C PHE A 58 -1.44 -5.30 4.03
N ILE A 59 -2.27 -6.11 3.36
CA ILE A 59 -1.87 -7.47 2.94
C ILE A 59 -0.74 -7.42 1.91
N GLU A 60 -0.82 -6.54 0.92
CA GLU A 60 0.22 -6.40 -0.11
C GLU A 60 1.53 -5.84 0.47
N ALA A 61 1.44 -4.96 1.46
CA ALA A 61 2.57 -4.43 2.22
C ALA A 61 3.32 -5.51 2.97
N ILE A 62 2.60 -6.36 3.71
CA ILE A 62 3.20 -7.51 4.38
C ILE A 62 3.79 -8.49 3.37
N LYS A 63 3.06 -8.83 2.30
CA LYS A 63 3.56 -9.77 1.26
C LYS A 63 4.85 -9.26 0.60
N LYS A 64 4.90 -7.98 0.22
CA LYS A 64 6.07 -7.44 -0.51
C LYS A 64 7.24 -7.11 0.41
N ASN A 65 7.01 -6.67 1.65
CA ASN A 65 8.09 -6.23 2.53
C ASN A 65 8.51 -7.29 3.56
N GLY A 66 7.61 -8.20 3.93
CA GLY A 66 7.90 -9.34 4.79
C GLY A 66 8.64 -10.49 4.10
N LEU A 67 8.68 -10.56 2.76
CA LEU A 67 9.14 -11.76 2.04
C LEU A 67 10.13 -11.59 0.88
N GLY A 68 10.59 -10.40 0.46
CA GLY A 68 11.65 -10.42 -0.58
C GLY A 68 12.10 -9.17 -1.31
N VAL A 69 11.59 -7.97 -1.05
CA VAL A 69 12.01 -6.81 -1.86
C VAL A 69 13.38 -6.25 -1.43
N ILE A 70 13.76 -6.37 -0.15
CA ILE A 70 15.06 -5.88 0.33
C ILE A 70 16.25 -6.70 -0.23
N PRO A 71 16.21 -8.05 -0.28
CA PRO A 71 17.33 -8.82 -0.83
C PRO A 71 17.45 -8.79 -2.36
N PHE A 72 16.35 -8.58 -3.09
CA PHE A 72 16.34 -8.71 -4.57
C PHE A 72 17.04 -7.55 -5.29
N PHE A 73 17.05 -6.34 -4.72
CA PHE A 73 17.69 -5.17 -5.32
C PHE A 73 19.15 -4.95 -4.89
N LEU A 74 19.68 -5.79 -3.98
CA LEU A 74 21.05 -5.71 -3.48
C LEU A 74 22.00 -6.72 -4.16
N GLY A 75 21.50 -7.58 -5.06
CA GLY A 75 22.28 -8.63 -5.71
C GLY A 75 22.92 -8.22 -7.04
N ASN A 76 24.26 -8.24 -7.07
CA ASN A 76 25.13 -8.37 -8.25
C ASN A 76 25.28 -7.20 -9.23
N ILE A 77 25.96 -6.13 -8.82
CA ILE A 77 26.71 -5.28 -9.76
C ILE A 77 28.05 -4.92 -9.04
N ASN A 78 29.18 -4.82 -9.78
CA ASN A 78 30.56 -4.84 -9.27
C ASN A 78 31.49 -3.71 -9.81
N ASP A 79 31.13 -2.43 -9.67
CA ASP A 79 31.94 -1.30 -10.14
C ASP A 79 31.83 -0.02 -9.27
N LYS A 80 32.90 0.77 -9.13
CA LYS A 80 33.03 1.86 -8.13
C LYS A 80 32.08 3.06 -8.28
N THR A 81 31.43 3.23 -9.43
CA THR A 81 30.32 4.19 -9.62
C THR A 81 29.03 3.75 -8.90
N GLU A 82 28.98 2.48 -8.48
CA GLU A 82 27.85 1.87 -7.79
C GLU A 82 27.76 2.20 -6.33
N GLU A 83 28.83 2.61 -5.63
CA GLU A 83 28.70 2.77 -4.18
C GLU A 83 27.71 3.90 -3.86
N ASN A 84 27.76 5.00 -4.61
CA ASN A 84 26.77 6.08 -4.52
C ASN A 84 25.38 5.64 -4.99
N VAL A 85 25.29 4.80 -6.02
CA VAL A 85 24.01 4.28 -6.53
C VAL A 85 23.40 3.27 -5.55
N LYS A 86 24.19 2.37 -4.98
CA LYS A 86 23.85 1.41 -3.93
C LYS A 86 23.46 2.13 -2.65
N ASN A 87 24.18 3.17 -2.26
CA ASN A 87 23.82 4.00 -1.11
C ASN A 87 22.50 4.73 -1.36
N ALA A 88 22.32 5.36 -2.53
CA ALA A 88 21.05 5.99 -2.89
C ALA A 88 19.88 4.99 -2.94
N PHE A 89 20.08 3.78 -3.48
CA PHE A 89 19.06 2.72 -3.48
C PHE A 89 18.78 2.16 -2.09
N ARG A 90 19.80 2.08 -1.24
CA ARG A 90 19.66 1.67 0.16
C ARG A 90 18.87 2.71 0.92
N ASP A 91 19.21 3.98 0.79
CA ASP A 91 18.50 5.10 1.41
C ASP A 91 17.06 5.16 0.89
N PHE A 92 16.86 4.95 -0.41
CA PHE A 92 15.54 4.87 -1.04
C PHE A 92 14.71 3.69 -0.52
N GLY A 93 15.31 2.51 -0.42
CA GLY A 93 14.66 1.31 0.15
C GLY A 93 14.33 1.49 1.62
N THR A 94 15.25 2.06 2.40
CA THR A 94 15.06 2.36 3.82
C THR A 94 13.93 3.37 4.03
N LEU A 95 13.91 4.48 3.31
CA LEU A 95 12.84 5.48 3.39
C LEU A 95 11.47 4.89 3.03
N LYS A 96 11.43 4.09 1.96
CA LYS A 96 10.20 3.40 1.55
C LYS A 96 9.68 2.45 2.64
N VAL A 97 10.58 1.66 3.23
CA VAL A 97 10.25 0.71 4.29
C VAL A 97 9.80 1.46 5.55
N LEU A 98 10.48 2.54 5.94
CA LEU A 98 10.09 3.38 7.08
C LEU A 98 8.69 3.95 6.91
N HIS A 99 8.41 4.61 5.79
CA HIS A 99 7.08 5.14 5.52
C HIS A 99 6.02 4.05 5.54
N LEU A 100 6.32 2.89 4.96
CA LEU A 100 5.39 1.77 4.98
C LEU A 100 5.10 1.28 6.41
N TYR A 101 6.12 1.19 7.28
CA TYR A 101 5.89 0.84 8.69
C TYR A 101 5.00 1.87 9.39
N GLU A 102 5.18 3.17 9.15
CA GLU A 102 4.27 4.20 9.68
C GLU A 102 2.83 4.00 9.22
N ASP A 103 2.64 3.59 7.96
CA ASP A 103 1.31 3.35 7.41
C ASP A 103 0.67 2.09 8.01
N LEU A 104 1.44 1.02 8.16
CA LEU A 104 0.98 -0.21 8.78
C LEU A 104 0.62 -0.01 10.25
N ASP A 105 1.42 0.75 10.99
CA ASP A 105 1.13 1.09 12.38
C ASP A 105 -0.18 1.88 12.51
N LYS A 106 -0.38 2.90 11.67
CA LYS A 106 -1.65 3.65 11.61
C LYS A 106 -2.84 2.77 11.26
N LEU A 107 -2.68 1.86 10.31
CA LEU A 107 -3.75 0.94 9.90
C LEU A 107 -4.07 -0.08 10.99
N LEU A 108 -3.06 -0.65 11.65
CA LEU A 108 -3.20 -1.62 12.73
C LEU A 108 -3.81 -1.01 14.00
N CYS A 109 -3.36 0.18 14.38
CA CYS A 109 -3.81 0.87 15.59
C CYS A 109 -5.12 1.63 15.37
N GLY A 110 -5.52 1.87 14.12
CA GLY A 110 -6.74 2.56 13.72
C GLY A 110 -7.75 1.64 13.06
N GLU A 111 -7.85 1.74 11.73
CA GLU A 111 -9.00 1.22 10.96
C GLU A 111 -9.12 -0.31 10.92
N LEU A 112 -8.00 -1.03 10.94
CA LEU A 112 -8.02 -2.49 10.88
C LEU A 112 -8.11 -3.13 12.26
N LYS A 113 -7.97 -2.35 13.33
CA LYS A 113 -8.03 -2.84 14.71
C LYS A 113 -9.33 -3.60 14.96
N ASP A 114 -10.47 -2.97 14.64
CA ASP A 114 -11.79 -3.56 14.85
C ASP A 114 -11.98 -4.85 14.03
N ILE A 115 -11.40 -4.90 12.83
CA ILE A 115 -11.43 -6.10 11.97
C ILE A 115 -10.61 -7.22 12.62
N PHE A 116 -9.38 -6.94 13.05
CA PHE A 116 -8.53 -7.95 13.68
C PHE A 116 -9.07 -8.41 15.03
N ASP A 117 -9.65 -7.52 15.82
CA ASP A 117 -10.31 -7.81 17.09
C ASP A 117 -11.53 -8.71 16.87
N GLN A 118 -12.36 -8.41 15.86
CA GLN A 118 -13.53 -9.22 15.50
C GLN A 118 -13.16 -10.65 15.10
N PHE A 119 -12.02 -10.84 14.42
CA PHE A 119 -11.54 -12.16 13.98
C PHE A 119 -10.56 -12.81 14.96
N GLY A 120 -10.25 -12.18 16.10
CA GLY A 120 -9.34 -12.71 17.13
C GLY A 120 -7.89 -12.87 16.66
N LEU A 121 -7.46 -12.07 15.69
CA LEU A 121 -6.18 -12.20 14.99
C LEU A 121 -5.03 -11.43 15.67
N ILE A 122 -5.33 -10.52 16.60
CA ILE A 122 -4.33 -9.76 17.36
C ILE A 122 -4.69 -9.82 18.86
N LYS A 123 -3.74 -10.27 19.69
CA LYS A 123 -3.71 -9.96 21.13
C LYS A 123 -2.46 -9.11 21.34
N LEU A 124 -2.64 -7.79 21.44
CA LEU A 124 -1.59 -6.87 21.91
C LEU A 124 -1.36 -7.08 23.41
#